data_AF-A0A0C5VUK7-F1
#
_entry.id   AF-A0A0C5VUK7-F1
#
_cell.length_a   1.000
_cell.length_b   1.000
_cell.length_c   1.000
_cell.angle_alpha   90.00
_cell.angle_beta   90.00
_cell.angle_gamma   90.00
#
_symmetry.space_group_name_H-M   'P 1'
#
loop_
_entity.id
_entity.type
_entity.pdbx_description
1 polymer ?
#
loop_
_entity_poly.entity_id
_entity_poly.type
_entity_poly.pdbx_seq_one_letter_code
_entity_poly.pdbx_strand_id
1 'polypeptide(L)'
;MSTTPPSLESIKHDLNITANTLSGGQAIIHMLTSHDDEKTASIAHAACGFFEHLQQRLNQLFEDLNECERQQIQALREVNSRDLETLHSSNKLDKNTETSR
;
A
#
# COMPACT_ATOMS: atom_id res chain seq x y z
N MET A 1 -1.86 -14.87 -22.41
CA MET A 1 -0.98 -14.20 -21.43
C MET A 1 -1.54 -14.48 -20.05
N SER A 2 -0.79 -15.17 -19.18
CA SER A 2 -1.16 -15.36 -17.78
C SER A 2 -0.92 -14.03 -17.06
N THR A 3 -1.96 -13.24 -16.85
CA THR A 3 -1.86 -11.98 -16.10
C THR A 3 -1.93 -12.32 -14.62
N THR A 4 -0.82 -12.83 -14.08
CA THR A 4 -0.66 -12.92 -12.63
C THR A 4 -0.79 -11.50 -12.08
N PRO A 5 -1.71 -11.24 -11.15
CA PRO A 5 -1.83 -9.91 -10.55
C PRO A 5 -0.51 -9.53 -9.88
N PRO A 6 -0.11 -8.26 -9.91
CA PRO A 6 1.13 -7.81 -9.30
C PRO A 6 1.15 -8.14 -7.81
N SER A 7 2.31 -8.57 -7.29
CA SER A 7 2.46 -8.80 -5.86
C SER A 7 2.42 -7.49 -5.09
N LEU A 8 1.99 -7.56 -3.83
CA LEU A 8 1.97 -6.40 -2.94
C LEU A 8 3.36 -5.78 -2.77
N GLU A 9 4.40 -6.63 -2.71
CA GLU A 9 5.79 -6.19 -2.63
C GLU A 9 6.23 -5.43 -3.89
N SER A 10 5.81 -5.88 -5.08
CA SER A 10 6.09 -5.18 -6.34
C SER A 10 5.43 -3.80 -6.34
N ILE A 11 4.18 -3.71 -5.90
CA ILE A 11 3.46 -2.43 -5.84
C ILE A 11 4.15 -1.47 -4.84
N LYS A 12 4.53 -1.96 -3.66
CA LYS A 12 5.28 -1.15 -2.67
C LYS A 12 6.61 -0.66 -3.22
N HIS A 13 7.32 -1.49 -3.98
CA HIS A 13 8.56 -1.12 -4.62
C HIS A 13 8.37 0.01 -5.65
N ASP A 14 7.38 -0.12 -6.52
CA ASP A 14 7.07 0.88 -7.56
C ASP A 14 6.64 2.23 -6.94
N LEU A 15 5.85 2.20 -5.87
CA LEU A 15 5.47 3.40 -5.14
C LEU A 15 6.70 4.08 -4.49
N ASN A 16 7.66 3.31 -3.97
CA ASN A 16 8.90 3.85 -3.42
C ASN A 16 9.78 4.49 -4.50
N ILE A 17 9.90 3.86 -5.67
CA ILE A 17 10.60 4.46 -6.82
C ILE A 17 9.95 5.78 -7.19
N THR A 18 8.62 5.80 -7.29
CA THR A 18 7.85 7.00 -7.63
C THR A 18 8.09 8.13 -6.62
N ALA A 19 8.13 7.81 -5.32
CA ALA A 19 8.42 8.78 -4.26
C ALA A 19 9.82 9.39 -4.41
N ASN A 20 10.82 8.57 -4.72
CA ASN A 20 12.18 9.03 -4.96
C ASN A 20 12.27 9.94 -6.20
N THR A 21 11.55 9.59 -7.27
CA THR A 21 11.47 10.43 -8.48
C THR A 21 10.83 11.78 -8.19
N LEU A 22 9.73 11.81 -7.43
CA LEU A 22 9.09 13.06 -7.04
C LEU A 22 10.01 13.93 -6.19
N SER A 23 10.69 13.33 -5.20
CA SER A 23 11.67 14.04 -4.35
C SER A 23 12.82 14.63 -5.17
N GLY A 24 13.36 13.87 -6.13
CA GLY A 24 14.39 14.36 -7.04
C GLY A 24 13.90 15.50 -7.94
N GLY A 25 12.67 15.40 -8.46
CA GLY A 25 12.06 16.46 -9.26
C GLY A 25 11.81 17.75 -8.47
N GLN A 26 11.35 17.65 -7.22
CA GLN A 26 11.22 18.80 -6.32
C GLN A 26 12.56 19.50 -6.08
N ALA A 27 13.64 18.73 -5.87
CA ALA A 27 14.97 19.31 -5.72
C ALA A 27 15.39 20.11 -6.96
N ILE A 28 15.15 19.58 -8.16
CA ILE A 28 15.43 20.28 -9.43
C ILE A 28 14.59 21.56 -9.53
N ILE A 29 13.30 21.48 -9.23
CA ILE A 29 12.39 22.63 -9.24
C ILE A 29 12.91 23.73 -8.30
N HIS A 30 13.32 23.38 -7.07
CA HIS A 30 13.87 24.36 -6.13
C HIS A 30 15.12 25.06 -6.69
N MET A 31 16.02 24.34 -7.36
CA MET A 31 17.17 24.97 -8.02
C MET A 31 16.75 25.95 -9.13
N LEU A 32 15.70 25.61 -9.90
CA LEU A 32 15.20 26.46 -10.98
C LEU A 32 14.43 27.68 -10.45
N THR A 33 13.76 27.57 -9.30
CA THR A 33 13.08 28.72 -8.68
C THR A 33 14.03 29.80 -8.19
N SER A 34 15.30 29.45 -7.92
CA SER A 34 16.35 30.41 -7.56
C SER A 34 17.12 30.99 -8.76
N HIS A 35 16.71 30.67 -9.98
CA HIS A 35 17.39 31.12 -11.19
C HIS A 35 17.02 32.57 -11.55
N ASP A 36 17.96 33.33 -12.12
CA ASP A 36 17.79 34.76 -12.47
C ASP A 36 16.79 35.00 -13.62
N ASP A 37 16.40 33.95 -14.34
CA ASP A 37 15.37 34.05 -15.38
C ASP A 37 13.97 33.93 -14.78
N GLU A 38 13.27 35.06 -14.70
CA GLU A 38 11.93 35.18 -14.11
C GLU A 38 10.91 34.21 -14.73
N LYS A 39 11.02 33.93 -16.04
CA LYS A 39 10.12 32.97 -16.71
C LYS A 39 10.39 31.54 -16.25
N THR A 40 11.66 31.14 -16.20
CA THR A 40 12.06 29.83 -15.67
C THR A 40 11.65 29.67 -14.21
N ALA A 41 11.89 30.69 -13.37
CA ALA A 41 11.51 30.68 -11.97
C ALA A 41 9.98 30.56 -11.78
N SER A 42 9.20 31.31 -12.58
CA SER A 42 7.74 31.24 -12.54
C SER A 42 7.19 29.87 -12.97
N ILE A 43 7.76 29.26 -14.01
CA ILE A 43 7.37 27.91 -14.46
C ILE A 43 7.73 26.88 -13.39
N ALA A 44 8.92 26.99 -12.79
CA ALA A 44 9.36 26.11 -11.72
C ALA A 44 8.43 26.22 -10.48
N HIS A 45 8.02 27.43 -10.12
CA HIS A 45 7.08 27.62 -9.01
C HIS A 45 5.73 26.95 -9.27
N ALA A 46 5.18 27.08 -10.48
CA ALA A 46 3.96 26.37 -10.87
C ALA A 46 4.14 24.84 -10.85
N ALA A 47 5.29 24.34 -11.33
CA ALA A 47 5.63 22.93 -11.27
C ALA A 47 5.71 22.40 -9.83
N CYS A 48 6.19 23.21 -8.88
CA CYS A 48 6.28 22.85 -7.46
C CYS A 48 4.91 22.44 -6.91
N GLY A 49 3.86 23.21 -7.20
CA GLY A 49 2.49 22.90 -6.75
C GLY A 49 1.97 21.56 -7.30
N PHE A 50 2.30 21.21 -8.55
CA PHE A 50 1.97 19.89 -9.10
C PHE A 50 2.71 18.76 -8.38
N PHE A 51 4.00 18.93 -8.09
CA PHE A 51 4.79 17.92 -7.39
C PHE A 51 4.34 17.74 -5.94
N GLU A 52 4.01 18.82 -5.24
CA GLU A 52 3.41 18.75 -3.90
C GLU A 52 2.10 17.96 -3.92
N HIS A 53 1.22 18.23 -4.88
CA HIS A 53 -0.03 17.49 -5.03
C HIS A 53 0.21 16.00 -5.33
N LEU A 54 1.14 15.68 -6.24
CA LEU A 54 1.51 14.30 -6.55
C LEU A 54 2.09 13.59 -5.32
N GLN A 55 2.92 14.26 -4.52
CA GLN A 55 3.47 13.71 -3.29
C GLN A 55 2.37 13.40 -2.26
N GLN A 56 1.42 14.31 -2.08
CA GLN A 56 0.25 14.07 -1.22
C GLN A 56 -0.55 12.87 -1.69
N ARG A 57 -0.82 12.78 -3.00
CA ARG A 57 -1.57 11.64 -3.55
C ARG A 57 -0.81 10.32 -3.39
N LEU A 58 0.51 10.34 -3.55
CA LEU A 58 1.35 9.16 -3.36
C LEU A 58 1.34 8.69 -1.89
N ASN A 59 1.42 9.62 -0.95
CA ASN A 59 1.32 9.30 0.48
C ASN A 59 -0.03 8.65 0.81
N GLN A 60 -1.13 9.18 0.27
CA GLN A 60 -2.45 8.57 0.43
C GLN A 60 -2.49 7.14 -0.14
N LEU A 61 -1.89 6.90 -1.31
CA LEU A 61 -1.82 5.55 -1.89
C LEU A 61 -1.03 4.57 -1.00
N PHE A 62 0.04 5.02 -0.34
CA PHE A 62 0.74 4.19 0.64
C PHE A 62 -0.12 3.86 1.84
N GLU A 63 -0.87 4.83 2.36
CA GLU A 63 -1.80 4.60 3.47
C GLU A 63 -2.91 3.61 3.10
N ASP A 64 -3.53 3.81 1.94
CA ASP A 64 -4.59 2.94 1.40
C ASP A 64 -4.07 1.51 1.19
N LEU A 65 -2.84 1.36 0.68
CA LEU A 65 -2.20 0.07 0.47
C LEU A 65 -1.91 -0.65 1.79
N ASN A 66 -1.38 0.09 2.77
CA ASN A 66 -1.11 -0.46 4.09
C ASN A 66 -2.40 -0.85 4.83
N GLU A 67 -3.49 -0.10 4.64
CA GLU A 67 -4.81 -0.46 5.18
C GLU A 67 -5.37 -1.72 4.52
N CYS A 68 -5.25 -1.83 3.19
CA CYS A 68 -5.66 -3.03 2.46
C CYS A 68 -4.90 -4.28 2.95
N GLU A 69 -3.58 -4.16 3.16
CA GLU A 69 -2.76 -5.24 3.72
C GLU A 69 -3.21 -5.65 5.13
N ARG A 70 -3.50 -4.67 6.01
CA ARG A 70 -4.02 -4.95 7.36
C ARG A 70 -5.36 -5.68 7.31
N GLN A 71 -6.29 -5.22 6.47
CA GLN A 71 -7.60 -5.84 6.30
C GLN A 71 -7.48 -7.27 5.76
N GLN A 72 -6.59 -7.50 4.80
CA GLN A 72 -6.35 -8.84 4.26
C GLN A 72 -5.79 -9.80 5.32
N ILE A 73 -4.82 -9.34 6.13
CA ILE A 73 -4.27 -10.13 7.24
C ILE A 73 -5.37 -10.45 8.26
N GLN A 74 -6.21 -9.48 8.59
CA GLN A 74 -7.31 -9.65 9.54
C GLN A 74 -8.34 -10.66 9.03
N ALA A 75 -8.74 -10.57 7.76
CA ALA A 75 -9.66 -11.51 7.14
C ALA A 75 -9.12 -12.95 7.16
N LEU A 76 -7.82 -13.13 6.87
CA LEU A 76 -7.17 -14.45 6.96
C LEU A 76 -7.17 -15.00 8.40
N ARG A 77 -6.96 -14.16 9.40
CA ARG A 77 -7.02 -14.57 10.82
C ARG A 77 -8.42 -15.01 11.22
N GLU A 78 -9.46 -14.30 10.77
CA GLU A 78 -10.85 -14.63 11.07
C GLU A 78 -11.32 -15.94 10.40
N VAL A 79 -10.83 -16.23 9.20
CA VAL A 79 -11.08 -17.52 8.54
C VAL A 79 -10.39 -18.65 9.33
N ASN A 80 -9.10 -18.49 9.65
CA ASN A 80 -8.37 -19.49 10.43
C ASN A 80 -9.00 -19.76 11.81
N SER A 81 -9.50 -18.72 12.49
CA SER A 81 -10.18 -18.88 13.78
C SER A 81 -11.45 -19.71 13.66
N ARG A 82 -12.27 -19.44 12.62
CA ARG A 82 -13.51 -20.19 12.35
C ARG A 82 -13.24 -21.65 12.02
N ASP A 83 -12.18 -21.92 11.25
CA ASP A 83 -11.80 -23.28 10.89
C ASP A 83 -11.34 -24.07 12.13
N LEU A 84 -10.57 -23.44 13.04
CA LEU A 84 -10.17 -24.05 14.30
C LEU A 84 -11.36 -24.35 15.23
N GLU A 85 -12.30 -23.42 15.34
CA GLU A 85 -13.54 -23.62 16.12
C GLU A 85 -14.38 -24.79 15.57
N THR A 86 -14.45 -24.90 14.23
CA THR A 86 -15.15 -25.99 13.55
C THR A 86 -14.49 -27.33 13.85
N LEU A 87 -13.16 -27.42 13.74
CA LEU A 87 -12.41 -28.63 14.06
C LEU A 87 -12.55 -29.04 15.53
N HIS A 88 -12.50 -28.08 16.45
CA HIS A 88 -12.69 -28.33 17.89
C HIS A 88 -14.11 -28.84 18.20
N SER A 89 -15.12 -28.33 17.49
CA SER A 89 -16.50 -28.76 17.65
C SER A 89 -16.72 -30.19 17.13
N SER A 90 -16.16 -30.53 15.96
CA SER A 90 -16.20 -31.89 15.40
C SER A 90 -15.50 -32.91 16.31
N ASN A 91 -14.31 -32.58 16.83
CA ASN A 91 -13.58 -33.46 17.76
C ASN A 91 -14.33 -33.72 19.08
N LYS A 92 -15.12 -32.76 19.56
CA LYS A 92 -15.99 -32.96 20.74
C LYS A 92 -17.16 -33.88 20.44
N LEU A 93 -17.75 -33.77 19.24
CA LEU A 93 -18.85 -34.64 18.83
C LEU A 93 -18.39 -36.10 18.78
N ASP A 94 -17.24 -36.36 18.14
CA ASP A 94 -16.70 -37.71 17.97
C ASP A 94 -16.37 -38.39 19.30
N LYS A 95 -15.76 -37.65 20.25
CA LYS A 95 -15.46 -38.16 21.61
C LYS A 95 -16.72 -38.52 22.40
N ASN A 96 -17.80 -37.76 22.23
CA ASN A 96 -19.06 -38.02 22.94
C ASN A 96 -19.79 -39.24 22.36
N THR A 97 -19.64 -39.53 21.07
CA THR A 97 -20.16 -40.76 20.46
C THR A 97 -19.33 -42.01 20.79
N GLU A 98 -18.02 -41.89 21.03
CA GLU A 98 -17.17 -43.02 21.45
C GLU A 98 -17.37 -43.41 22.92
N THR A 99 -17.64 -42.46 23.81
CA THR A 99 -17.84 -42.73 25.25
C THR A 99 -19.23 -43.27 25.60
N SER A 100 -20.16 -43.28 24.65
CA SER A 100 -21.56 -43.69 24.86
C SER A 100 -21.91 -45.09 24.33
N ARG A 101 -20.90 -45.92 24.03
CA ARG A 101 -21.02 -47.36 23.71
C ARG A 101 -20.38 -48.21 24.81
#